data_AF-A0A3B0C4E6-F1
#
_entry.id   AF-A0A3B0C4E6-F1
#
_cell.length_a   1.000
_cell.length_b   1.000
_cell.length_c   1.000
_cell.angle_alpha   90.00
_cell.angle_beta   90.00
_cell.angle_gamma   90.00
#
_symmetry.space_group_name_H-M   'P 1'
#
loop_
_entity.id
_entity.type
_entity.pdbx_description
1 polymer ?
#
loop_
_entity_poly.entity_id
_entity_poly.type
_entity_poly.pdbx_seq_one_letter_code
_entity_poly.pdbx_strand_id
1 'polypeptide(L)'
;MIRKWMVVLIILALLLPIVGIAPSANAAGNAGTVASIAAGPIRINGQLIDNAHTKYPFLQYRDITYLPLTWDNTSALGIQLFWDDYGTMLIRNSYGKGGGNFIGWKKQRFKQDLTASRRLGGTVAVTKAADPVVVETSLFDSSQETYPLLQFEGITYLPLTWQLAHDQLRLTMYFDPANGLNVIGGQQPILGPIVYDDADYLYAGSVIITEPWHGGLIKIHKSLEQQPVWLNKEEADRVRSEMDRGRSNVPYARAAVEADIREDGIYYKGIKLLEQAENAVPGSVQAGLEWTTAEFELDEGQSLLTLQRRILYPGAVSSYTVFSFWIANGKATLIEDLKREPYRIIRNGDGSYWIAADGRSELRHRLPDSYPLGLLDPQGNFRLMNKEWDELQISVLGLENTDPRRSDGQLYVELSGASLKTWRPNGLAGIYTVDAEGKLTKLPGSLPEKAQLYASSDRQLYAITPYNTIVNLSTDQSAMWYDYELVESE
;
A
#
# COMPACT_ATOMS: atom_id res chain seq x y z
N MET A 1 47.72 48.80 71.68
CA MET A 1 48.54 47.87 72.48
C MET A 1 49.04 46.76 71.55
N ILE A 2 50.37 46.66 71.41
CA ILE A 2 51.23 45.49 71.08
C ILE A 2 50.75 44.58 69.91
N ARG A 3 51.21 44.75 68.66
CA ARG A 3 52.48 44.35 67.97
C ARG A 3 52.71 42.83 67.73
N LYS A 4 52.68 42.47 66.43
CA LYS A 4 53.58 41.60 65.60
C LYS A 4 53.88 40.17 66.14
N TRP A 5 54.06 39.10 65.35
CA TRP A 5 55.16 38.75 64.44
C TRP A 5 54.76 37.45 63.68
N MET A 6 54.82 37.39 62.35
CA MET A 6 55.90 36.82 61.50
C MET A 6 56.21 35.30 61.63
N VAL A 7 55.96 34.58 60.53
CA VAL A 7 56.92 33.70 59.79
C VAL A 7 57.00 32.18 60.10
N VAL A 8 56.47 31.39 59.13
CA VAL A 8 57.11 30.29 58.33
C VAL A 8 57.08 28.81 58.77
N LEU A 9 56.46 28.00 57.86
CA LEU A 9 56.72 26.63 57.33
C LEU A 9 56.99 25.41 58.25
N ILE A 10 56.36 24.25 57.93
CA ILE A 10 56.99 23.05 57.29
C ILE A 10 55.96 21.89 57.12
N ILE A 11 55.70 21.54 55.85
CA ILE A 11 55.59 20.22 55.17
C ILE A 11 55.01 19.00 55.92
N LEU A 12 53.93 18.41 55.36
CA LEU A 12 53.79 16.96 55.17
C LEU A 12 52.92 16.64 53.95
N ALA A 13 53.20 15.51 53.31
CA ALA A 13 53.05 15.21 51.90
C ALA A 13 51.77 14.42 51.52
N LEU A 14 51.40 14.60 50.25
CA LEU A 14 50.80 13.66 49.27
C LEU A 14 49.45 12.93 49.52
N LEU A 15 48.68 12.96 48.42
CA LEU A 15 47.69 11.99 47.90
C LEU A 15 46.20 12.18 48.26
N LEU A 16 45.53 12.91 47.36
CA LEU A 16 44.09 12.90 47.09
C LEU A 16 43.59 11.51 46.68
N PRO A 17 42.40 11.07 47.16
CA PRO A 17 41.53 10.22 46.38
C PRO A 17 40.29 10.98 45.89
N ILE A 18 40.05 10.72 44.61
CA ILE A 18 38.85 10.91 43.79
C ILE A 18 37.57 10.57 44.56
N VAL A 19 36.63 11.52 44.65
CA VAL A 19 35.23 11.25 45.02
C VAL A 19 34.44 11.08 43.73
N GLY A 20 34.04 9.84 43.46
CA GLY A 20 33.10 9.52 42.37
C GLY A 20 31.73 10.10 42.68
N ILE A 21 31.22 10.93 41.78
CA ILE A 21 29.82 11.32 41.73
C ILE A 21 29.09 10.13 41.09
N ALA A 22 28.43 9.32 41.92
CA ALA A 22 27.43 8.38 41.42
C ALA A 22 26.21 9.19 40.94
N PRO A 23 25.63 8.90 39.76
CA PRO A 23 24.30 9.41 39.44
C PRO A 23 23.29 8.80 40.42
N SER A 24 22.51 9.67 41.04
CA SER A 24 21.43 9.35 41.96
C SER A 24 20.37 8.53 41.23
N ALA A 25 20.21 7.27 41.61
CA ALA A 25 18.99 6.52 41.30
C ALA A 25 17.84 7.19 42.07
N ASN A 26 16.96 7.91 41.38
CA ASN A 26 15.69 8.36 41.93
C ASN A 26 14.76 7.15 42.08
N ALA A 27 14.92 6.39 43.17
CA ALA A 27 13.90 5.47 43.64
C ALA A 27 12.83 6.29 44.40
N ALA A 28 11.97 6.99 43.66
CA ALA A 28 10.73 7.51 44.22
C ALA A 28 9.81 6.32 44.50
N GLY A 29 9.63 5.99 45.78
CA GLY A 29 8.75 4.93 46.25
C GLY A 29 7.30 5.17 45.85
N ASN A 30 6.85 4.49 44.79
CA ASN A 30 5.45 4.35 44.46
C ASN A 30 4.85 3.21 45.31
N ALA A 31 3.71 3.46 45.95
CA ALA A 31 2.91 2.41 46.59
C ALA A 31 2.78 1.21 45.63
N GLY A 32 3.14 0.00 46.10
CA GLY A 32 3.34 -1.18 45.27
C GLY A 32 2.13 -1.42 44.36
N THR A 33 2.28 -1.08 43.08
CA THR A 33 1.25 -1.36 42.08
C THR A 33 1.31 -2.86 41.82
N VAL A 34 0.16 -3.52 41.83
CA VAL A 34 0.09 -4.97 41.63
C VAL A 34 -0.55 -5.24 40.29
N ALA A 35 0.13 -6.02 39.47
CA ALA A 35 -0.43 -6.62 38.26
C ALA A 35 -0.57 -8.13 38.47
N SER A 36 -1.31 -8.79 37.59
CA SER A 36 -1.38 -10.26 37.57
C SER A 36 -0.73 -10.81 36.31
N ILE A 37 -0.20 -12.03 36.38
CA ILE A 37 0.28 -12.76 35.21
C ILE A 37 -0.93 -13.17 34.40
N ALA A 38 -0.96 -12.84 33.11
CA ALA A 38 -2.10 -13.11 32.25
C ALA A 38 -2.43 -14.61 32.22
N ALA A 39 -3.68 -14.95 32.56
CA ALA A 39 -4.13 -16.34 32.65
C ALA A 39 -4.78 -16.85 31.36
N GLY A 40 -5.37 -15.95 30.57
CA GLY A 40 -5.99 -16.28 29.28
C GLY A 40 -4.95 -16.56 28.18
N PRO A 41 -5.32 -17.29 27.12
CA PRO A 41 -4.45 -17.50 25.99
C PRO A 41 -4.11 -16.17 25.30
N ILE A 42 -2.82 -15.97 25.05
CA ILE A 42 -2.29 -14.81 24.34
C ILE A 42 -1.40 -15.31 23.21
N ARG A 43 -1.48 -14.67 22.05
CA ARG A 43 -0.69 -15.00 20.86
C ARG A 43 0.03 -13.77 20.34
N ILE A 44 1.23 -13.98 19.82
CA ILE A 44 1.92 -13.03 18.94
C ILE A 44 1.99 -13.69 17.57
N ASN A 45 1.40 -13.04 16.56
CA ASN A 45 1.37 -13.53 15.18
C ASN A 45 0.92 -15.02 15.10
N GLY A 46 -0.14 -15.38 15.83
CA GLY A 46 -0.69 -16.74 15.87
C GLY A 46 0.03 -17.72 16.81
N GLN A 47 1.30 -17.48 17.16
CA GLN A 47 2.05 -18.34 18.07
C GLN A 47 1.58 -18.14 19.52
N LEU A 48 1.19 -19.23 20.20
CA LEU A 48 0.78 -19.21 21.61
C LEU A 48 1.94 -18.83 22.52
N ILE A 49 1.69 -17.90 23.44
CA ILE A 49 2.64 -17.50 24.48
C ILE A 49 2.49 -18.42 25.69
N ASP A 50 3.60 -19.03 26.11
CA ASP A 50 3.68 -19.77 27.34
C ASP A 50 3.96 -18.83 28.52
N ASN A 51 2.92 -18.16 28.99
CA ASN A 51 3.01 -17.24 30.14
C ASN A 51 3.41 -17.95 31.46
N ALA A 52 3.32 -19.28 31.53
CA ALA A 52 3.71 -20.04 32.71
C ALA A 52 5.23 -20.23 32.78
N HIS A 53 5.93 -20.25 31.64
CA HIS A 53 7.37 -20.53 31.60
C HIS A 53 8.23 -19.40 31.04
N THR A 54 7.64 -18.43 30.33
CA THR A 54 8.39 -17.28 29.83
C THR A 54 8.93 -16.40 30.96
N LYS A 55 10.17 -15.92 30.79
CA LYS A 55 10.86 -15.04 31.74
C LYS A 55 10.08 -13.75 31.98
N TYR A 56 9.53 -13.18 30.91
CA TYR A 56 8.77 -11.92 30.90
C TYR A 56 7.35 -12.18 30.39
N PRO A 57 6.43 -12.65 31.26
CA PRO A 57 5.07 -13.00 30.85
C PRO A 57 4.23 -11.76 30.60
N PHE A 58 3.21 -11.87 29.77
CA PHE A 58 2.21 -10.81 29.66
C PHE A 58 1.55 -10.57 31.01
N LEU A 59 1.29 -9.30 31.31
CA LEU A 59 0.65 -8.88 32.55
C LEU A 59 -0.78 -8.41 32.28
N GLN A 60 -1.63 -8.51 33.29
CA GLN A 60 -2.95 -7.91 33.32
C GLN A 60 -3.02 -6.90 34.46
N TYR A 61 -3.39 -5.68 34.13
CA TYR A 61 -3.58 -4.59 35.07
C TYR A 61 -4.80 -3.77 34.66
N ARG A 62 -5.79 -3.66 35.57
CA ARG A 62 -7.07 -2.98 35.32
C ARG A 62 -7.75 -3.48 34.04
N ASP A 63 -7.82 -4.80 33.89
CA ASP A 63 -8.45 -5.49 32.76
C ASP A 63 -7.81 -5.21 31.38
N ILE A 64 -6.65 -4.56 31.34
CA ILE A 64 -5.83 -4.38 30.14
C ILE A 64 -4.66 -5.35 30.16
N THR A 65 -4.38 -5.95 29.01
CA THR A 65 -3.21 -6.79 28.79
C THR A 65 -2.00 -5.93 28.44
N TYR A 66 -0.86 -6.25 29.02
CA TYR A 66 0.39 -5.51 28.90
C TYR A 66 1.46 -6.37 28.21
N LEU A 67 2.00 -5.84 27.11
CA LEU A 67 3.04 -6.42 26.28
C LEU A 67 4.44 -6.14 26.88
N PRO A 68 5.25 -7.17 27.20
CA PRO A 68 6.65 -6.96 27.56
C PRO A 68 7.44 -6.46 26.34
N LEU A 69 8.11 -5.31 26.46
CA LEU A 69 8.96 -4.73 25.41
C LEU A 69 10.36 -5.36 25.38
N THR A 70 10.42 -6.69 25.35
CA THR A 70 11.65 -7.46 25.14
C THR A 70 12.04 -7.47 23.67
N TRP A 71 13.34 -7.66 23.37
CA TRP A 71 13.84 -7.76 21.99
C TRP A 71 13.05 -8.74 21.11
N ASP A 72 12.73 -9.93 21.60
CA ASP A 72 12.03 -10.94 20.79
C ASP A 72 10.59 -10.52 20.47
N ASN A 73 9.84 -10.03 21.45
CA ASN A 73 8.47 -9.54 21.25
C ASN A 73 8.42 -8.32 20.31
N THR A 74 9.29 -7.33 20.52
CA THR A 74 9.30 -6.12 19.70
C THR A 74 9.78 -6.43 18.28
N SER A 75 10.77 -7.29 18.11
CA SER A 75 11.21 -7.76 16.79
C SER A 75 10.10 -8.53 16.06
N ALA A 76 9.36 -9.39 16.77
CA ALA A 76 8.25 -10.15 16.18
C ALA A 76 7.10 -9.25 15.72
N LEU A 77 6.80 -8.19 16.47
CA LEU A 77 5.72 -7.24 16.18
C LEU A 77 6.16 -6.05 15.31
N GLY A 78 7.43 -5.97 14.93
CA GLY A 78 7.95 -4.85 14.15
C GLY A 78 7.92 -3.53 14.92
N ILE A 79 8.24 -3.56 16.21
CA ILE A 79 8.39 -2.40 17.08
C ILE A 79 9.89 -2.14 17.27
N GLN A 80 10.31 -0.90 17.05
CA GLN A 80 11.66 -0.41 17.31
C GLN A 80 11.69 0.36 18.62
N LEU A 81 12.71 0.04 19.42
CA LEU A 81 13.06 0.75 20.63
C LEU A 81 14.40 1.46 20.43
N PHE A 82 14.46 2.73 20.77
CA PHE A 82 15.69 3.51 20.76
C PHE A 82 15.64 4.54 21.89
N TRP A 83 16.80 5.07 22.26
CA TRP A 83 16.92 6.11 23.28
C TRP A 83 17.53 7.34 22.63
N ASP A 84 17.02 8.52 22.96
CA ASP A 84 17.68 9.77 22.56
C ASP A 84 18.90 10.06 23.46
N ASP A 85 19.60 11.14 23.12
CA ASP A 85 20.78 11.61 23.86
C ASP A 85 20.46 12.04 25.30
N TYR A 86 19.19 12.22 25.64
CA TYR A 86 18.69 12.57 26.97
C TYR A 86 18.19 11.36 27.77
N GLY A 87 18.24 10.16 27.19
CA GLY A 87 17.78 8.92 27.81
C GLY A 87 16.27 8.65 27.71
N THR A 88 15.54 9.44 26.93
CA THR A 88 14.10 9.22 26.66
C THR A 88 13.93 8.00 25.77
N MET A 89 13.11 7.04 26.21
CA MET A 89 12.77 5.89 25.37
C MET A 89 11.79 6.31 24.27
N LEU A 90 12.11 5.94 23.04
CA LEU A 90 11.26 6.12 21.88
C LEU A 90 10.81 4.75 21.35
N ILE A 91 9.50 4.61 21.14
CA ILE A 91 8.83 3.43 20.62
C ILE A 91 8.27 3.79 19.25
N ARG A 92 8.70 3.12 18.20
CA ARG A 92 8.17 3.30 16.84
C ARG A 92 7.77 1.98 16.24
N ASN A 93 6.75 1.98 15.42
CA ASN A 93 6.49 0.97 14.43
C ASN A 93 7.61 1.04 13.38
N SER A 94 8.33 -0.06 13.22
CA SER A 94 9.08 -0.25 12.00
C SER A 94 8.12 -0.75 10.93
N TYR A 95 7.79 0.13 10.00
CA TYR A 95 7.37 -0.34 8.68
C TYR A 95 8.48 -1.26 8.18
N GLY A 96 8.14 -2.51 7.83
CA GLY A 96 9.12 -3.45 7.30
C GLY A 96 9.96 -2.75 6.25
N LYS A 97 11.30 -2.76 6.42
CA LYS A 97 12.20 -2.11 5.47
C LYS A 97 11.83 -2.60 4.06
N GLY A 98 11.66 -1.64 3.17
CA GLY A 98 11.02 -1.82 1.87
C GLY A 98 11.55 -3.00 1.07
N GLY A 99 10.62 -3.63 0.34
CA GLY A 99 10.92 -4.58 -0.70
C GLY A 99 11.92 -3.99 -1.71
N GLY A 100 12.89 -4.81 -2.05
CA GLY A 100 13.71 -4.70 -3.25
C GLY A 100 13.75 -6.07 -3.88
N ASN A 101 13.84 -6.13 -5.21
CA ASN A 101 13.94 -7.36 -6.01
C ASN A 101 15.29 -8.09 -5.77
N PHE A 102 15.51 -8.54 -4.55
CA PHE A 102 16.61 -9.39 -4.12
C PHE A 102 16.02 -10.60 -3.42
N ILE A 103 16.77 -11.70 -3.33
CA ILE A 103 16.43 -12.80 -2.42
C ILE A 103 16.20 -12.16 -1.05
N GLY A 104 14.96 -12.14 -0.60
CA GLY A 104 14.59 -11.36 0.59
C GLY A 104 15.19 -11.99 1.83
N TRP A 105 15.49 -11.15 2.82
CA TRP A 105 15.80 -11.66 4.15
C TRP A 105 14.57 -12.35 4.74
N LYS A 106 14.68 -13.63 5.08
CA LYS A 106 13.64 -14.37 5.81
C LYS A 106 13.62 -13.89 7.26
N LYS A 107 12.46 -13.40 7.72
CA LYS A 107 12.28 -13.04 9.13
C LYS A 107 12.49 -14.27 10.01
N GLN A 108 13.27 -14.08 11.06
CA GLN A 108 13.47 -15.14 12.04
C GLN A 108 12.16 -15.44 12.77
N ARG A 109 11.91 -16.73 13.02
CA ARG A 109 10.77 -17.15 13.83
C ARG A 109 10.88 -16.56 15.24
N PHE A 110 9.72 -16.15 15.77
CA PHE A 110 9.61 -15.63 17.12
C PHE A 110 10.01 -16.70 18.15
N LYS A 111 10.83 -16.30 19.12
CA LYS A 111 11.37 -17.16 20.18
C LYS A 111 10.91 -16.65 21.54
N GLN A 112 10.60 -17.57 22.43
CA GLN A 112 10.22 -17.28 23.80
C GLN A 112 11.35 -17.69 24.74
N ASP A 113 11.69 -16.84 25.70
CA ASP A 113 12.67 -17.12 26.75
C ASP A 113 12.00 -17.94 27.87
N LEU A 114 11.97 -19.27 27.72
CA LEU A 114 11.29 -20.19 28.64
C LEU A 114 12.16 -20.61 29.84
N THR A 115 12.77 -19.64 30.51
CA THR A 115 13.71 -19.88 31.63
C THR A 115 13.11 -19.66 33.02
N ALA A 116 11.83 -19.30 33.12
CA ALA A 116 11.16 -19.06 34.39
C ALA A 116 10.05 -20.09 34.67
N SER A 117 9.51 -20.04 35.88
CA SER A 117 8.30 -20.76 36.27
C SER A 117 7.39 -19.79 37.01
N ARG A 118 6.19 -19.58 36.49
CA ARG A 118 5.25 -18.54 36.90
C ARG A 118 3.88 -19.15 37.15
N ARG A 119 3.15 -18.62 38.14
CA ARG A 119 1.76 -18.99 38.39
C ARG A 119 0.85 -18.08 37.57
N LEU A 120 0.11 -18.64 36.61
CA LEU A 120 -0.93 -17.93 35.86
C LEU A 120 -1.97 -17.33 36.83
N GLY A 121 -2.38 -16.07 36.59
CA GLY A 121 -3.23 -15.30 37.49
C GLY A 121 -2.57 -14.89 38.80
N GLY A 122 -1.32 -15.30 39.05
CA GLY A 122 -0.55 -14.89 40.22
C GLY A 122 -0.22 -13.40 40.16
N THR A 123 -0.20 -12.75 41.33
CA THR A 123 0.09 -11.33 41.44
C THR A 123 1.59 -11.07 41.49
N VAL A 124 2.04 -10.02 40.80
CA VAL A 124 3.42 -9.52 40.82
C VAL A 124 3.45 -8.03 41.17
N ALA A 125 4.48 -7.62 41.91
CA ALA A 125 4.72 -6.20 42.18
C ALA A 125 5.34 -5.55 40.94
N VAL A 126 4.79 -4.41 40.55
CA VAL A 126 5.24 -3.58 39.42
C VAL A 126 5.37 -2.13 39.86
N THR A 127 6.14 -1.35 39.10
CA THR A 127 6.18 0.11 39.26
C THR A 127 5.70 0.78 37.97
N LYS A 128 5.24 2.02 38.06
CA LYS A 128 4.97 2.83 36.87
C LYS A 128 6.29 3.32 36.29
N ALA A 129 6.40 3.41 34.97
CA ALA A 129 7.52 4.12 34.36
C ALA A 129 7.50 5.59 34.82
N ALA A 130 8.64 6.08 35.32
CA ALA A 130 8.75 7.41 35.90
C ALA A 130 8.97 8.51 34.85
N ASP A 131 9.62 8.16 33.75
CA ASP A 131 9.99 9.10 32.69
C ASP A 131 8.99 9.07 31.53
N PRO A 132 8.72 10.21 30.88
CA PRO A 132 7.96 10.24 29.64
C PRO A 132 8.61 9.36 28.58
N VAL A 133 7.79 8.73 27.74
CA VAL A 133 8.26 8.03 26.54
C VAL A 133 7.69 8.71 25.32
N VAL A 134 8.32 8.55 24.16
CA VAL A 134 7.75 9.00 22.90
C VAL A 134 7.26 7.79 22.13
N VAL A 135 5.97 7.73 21.84
CA VAL A 135 5.38 6.70 20.97
C VAL A 135 5.06 7.33 19.63
N GLU A 136 5.70 6.81 18.58
CA GLU A 136 5.78 7.45 17.25
C GLU A 136 6.37 8.86 17.31
N THR A 137 5.47 9.84 17.35
CA THR A 137 5.72 11.28 17.39
C THR A 137 5.08 11.94 18.61
N SER A 138 4.36 11.19 19.44
CA SER A 138 3.58 11.68 20.57
C SER A 138 4.29 11.43 21.89
N LEU A 139 4.38 12.45 22.74
CA LEU A 139 4.85 12.31 24.11
C LEU A 139 3.78 11.60 24.95
N PHE A 140 4.16 10.55 25.65
CA PHE A 140 3.33 9.76 26.54
C PHE A 140 3.88 9.85 27.97
N ASP A 141 3.20 10.60 28.83
CA ASP A 141 3.54 10.74 30.24
C ASP A 141 2.81 9.68 31.07
N SER A 142 3.52 8.59 31.36
CA SER A 142 2.97 7.45 32.13
C SER A 142 2.44 7.85 33.52
N SER A 143 2.86 8.97 34.10
CA SER A 143 2.39 9.38 35.43
C SER A 143 0.92 9.85 35.43
N GLN A 144 0.44 10.36 34.30
CA GLN A 144 -0.91 10.93 34.14
C GLN A 144 -1.91 9.95 33.55
N GLU A 145 -1.45 8.79 33.09
CA GLU A 145 -2.25 7.86 32.30
C GLU A 145 -3.03 6.87 33.16
N THR A 146 -4.26 6.57 32.73
CA THR A 146 -5.10 5.55 33.39
C THR A 146 -4.47 4.16 33.30
N TYR A 147 -3.84 3.90 32.14
CA TYR A 147 -3.06 2.71 31.84
C TYR A 147 -1.59 3.15 31.62
N PRO A 148 -0.82 3.33 32.70
CA PRO A 148 0.57 3.77 32.60
C PRO A 148 1.43 2.66 32.02
N LEU A 149 2.60 2.97 31.47
CA LEU A 149 3.62 1.94 31.27
C LEU A 149 4.03 1.34 32.62
N LEU A 150 4.22 0.03 32.65
CA LEU A 150 4.67 -0.69 33.85
C LEU A 150 6.13 -1.11 33.71
N GLN A 151 6.81 -1.25 34.83
CA GLN A 151 8.15 -1.80 34.95
C GLN A 151 8.10 -3.06 35.79
N PHE A 152 8.62 -4.15 35.25
CA PHE A 152 8.69 -5.44 35.93
C PHE A 152 9.97 -6.16 35.54
N GLU A 153 10.77 -6.53 36.54
CA GLU A 153 12.06 -7.22 36.38
C GLU A 153 13.02 -6.56 35.36
N GLY A 154 13.02 -5.21 35.32
CA GLY A 154 13.89 -4.43 34.44
C GLY A 154 13.40 -4.31 32.99
N ILE A 155 12.17 -4.75 32.70
CA ILE A 155 11.52 -4.62 31.38
C ILE A 155 10.32 -3.67 31.48
N THR A 156 10.20 -2.80 30.47
CA THR A 156 9.03 -1.94 30.28
C THR A 156 7.88 -2.72 29.64
N TYR A 157 6.67 -2.51 30.14
CA TYR A 157 5.45 -3.14 29.68
C TYR A 157 4.50 -2.10 29.10
N LEU A 158 4.12 -2.30 27.85
CA LEU A 158 3.21 -1.45 27.09
C LEU A 158 1.76 -1.92 27.24
N PRO A 159 0.81 -1.06 27.66
CA PRO A 159 -0.59 -1.44 27.66
C PRO A 159 -1.11 -1.55 26.22
N LEU A 160 -1.79 -2.65 25.92
CA LEU A 160 -2.43 -2.88 24.63
C LEU A 160 -3.79 -2.19 24.55
N THR A 161 -3.80 -0.86 24.74
CA THR A 161 -4.98 -0.04 24.46
C THR A 161 -5.12 0.17 22.95
N TRP A 162 -6.33 0.48 22.49
CA TRP A 162 -6.57 0.81 21.07
C TRP A 162 -5.68 1.97 20.59
N GLN A 163 -5.59 3.04 21.38
CA GLN A 163 -4.79 4.21 21.06
C GLN A 163 -3.30 3.87 20.87
N LEU A 164 -2.70 3.06 21.74
CA LEU A 164 -1.27 2.73 21.63
C LEU A 164 -1.03 1.63 20.60
N ALA A 165 -1.76 0.52 20.68
CA ALA A 165 -1.52 -0.64 19.84
C ALA A 165 -1.98 -0.41 18.40
N HIS A 166 -3.22 0.04 18.18
CA HIS A 166 -3.79 0.23 16.85
C HIS A 166 -3.42 1.59 16.25
N ASP A 167 -3.78 2.70 16.91
CA ASP A 167 -3.67 4.03 16.29
C ASP A 167 -2.21 4.50 16.15
N GLN A 168 -1.37 4.25 17.17
CA GLN A 168 0.04 4.66 17.13
C GLN A 168 0.94 3.58 16.53
N LEU A 169 0.90 2.34 17.04
CA LEU A 169 1.83 1.29 16.63
C LEU A 169 1.35 0.40 15.49
N ARG A 170 0.15 0.65 14.94
CA ARG A 170 -0.41 -0.08 13.78
C ARG A 170 -0.42 -1.60 13.95
N LEU A 171 -0.58 -2.07 15.19
CA LEU A 171 -0.79 -3.47 15.51
C LEU A 171 -2.27 -3.80 15.31
N THR A 172 -2.53 -4.98 14.77
CA THR A 172 -3.88 -5.53 14.73
C THR A 172 -4.08 -6.37 15.99
N MET A 173 -5.19 -6.14 16.69
CA MET A 173 -5.59 -6.92 17.85
C MET A 173 -6.87 -7.66 17.53
N TYR A 174 -6.84 -8.98 17.68
CA TYR A 174 -8.02 -9.83 17.56
C TYR A 174 -8.26 -10.50 18.91
N PHE A 175 -9.47 -10.37 19.45
CA PHE A 175 -9.87 -11.09 20.65
C PHE A 175 -11.05 -11.97 20.32
N ASP A 176 -10.90 -13.26 20.63
CA ASP A 176 -11.97 -14.23 20.57
C ASP A 176 -12.09 -14.91 21.94
N PRO A 177 -13.29 -15.05 22.54
CA PRO A 177 -13.43 -15.67 23.85
C PRO A 177 -12.89 -17.11 23.94
N ALA A 178 -12.91 -17.87 22.84
CA ALA A 178 -12.41 -19.25 22.82
C ALA A 178 -10.89 -19.32 22.64
N ASN A 179 -10.30 -18.42 21.83
CA ASN A 179 -8.90 -18.46 21.42
C ASN A 179 -8.00 -17.42 22.11
N GLY A 180 -8.60 -16.46 22.83
CA GLY A 180 -7.95 -15.39 23.56
C GLY A 180 -7.52 -14.21 22.70
N LEU A 181 -6.51 -13.48 23.17
CA LEU A 181 -5.96 -12.31 22.50
C LEU A 181 -4.87 -12.71 21.51
N ASN A 182 -4.93 -12.20 20.29
CA ASN A 182 -3.88 -12.30 19.30
C ASN A 182 -3.42 -10.90 18.90
N VAL A 183 -2.12 -10.64 19.06
CA VAL A 183 -1.48 -9.39 18.68
C VAL A 183 -0.67 -9.64 17.41
N ILE A 184 -1.02 -8.94 16.34
CA ILE A 184 -0.45 -9.13 15.02
C ILE A 184 0.30 -7.86 14.62
N GLY A 185 1.55 -8.02 14.21
CA GLY A 185 2.42 -6.93 13.80
C GLY A 185 3.67 -7.42 13.09
N GLY A 186 4.39 -6.49 12.46
CA GLY A 186 5.70 -6.74 11.86
C GLY A 186 5.71 -7.84 10.78
N GLN A 187 4.57 -8.15 10.17
CA GLN A 187 4.49 -9.16 9.12
C GLN A 187 5.31 -8.72 7.91
N GLN A 188 6.07 -9.65 7.32
CA GLN A 188 6.69 -9.39 6.01
C GLN A 188 5.59 -9.39 4.93
N PRO A 189 5.53 -8.37 4.05
CA PRO A 189 4.62 -8.39 2.91
C PRO A 189 5.14 -9.42 1.91
N ILE A 190 4.52 -10.61 1.88
CA ILE A 190 4.83 -11.65 0.91
C ILE A 190 3.89 -11.52 -0.27
N LEU A 191 2.58 -11.43 -0.02
CA LEU A 191 1.58 -11.21 -1.07
C LEU A 191 1.70 -9.79 -1.63
N GLY A 192 1.86 -9.69 -2.94
CA GLY A 192 1.80 -8.45 -3.71
C GLY A 192 0.49 -8.35 -4.51
N PRO A 193 0.40 -7.44 -5.51
CA PRO A 193 -0.81 -7.24 -6.29
C PRO A 193 -1.33 -8.53 -6.91
N ILE A 194 -2.66 -8.69 -6.96
CA ILE A 194 -3.29 -9.69 -7.82
C ILE A 194 -3.10 -9.23 -9.27
N VAL A 195 -2.52 -10.10 -10.09
CA VAL A 195 -2.17 -9.78 -11.49
C VAL A 195 -3.03 -10.52 -12.51
N TYR A 196 -3.66 -11.62 -12.10
CA TYR A 196 -4.49 -12.47 -12.95
C TYR A 196 -5.43 -13.32 -12.09
N ASP A 197 -6.51 -13.81 -12.69
CA ASP A 197 -7.41 -14.79 -12.10
C ASP A 197 -7.96 -15.75 -13.17
N ASP A 198 -8.33 -16.95 -12.74
CA ASP A 198 -9.10 -17.91 -13.53
C ASP A 198 -10.43 -18.23 -12.85
N ALA A 199 -11.10 -19.33 -13.24
CA ALA A 199 -12.39 -19.71 -12.67
C ALA A 199 -12.34 -19.87 -11.14
N ASP A 200 -11.26 -20.45 -10.60
CA ASP A 200 -11.20 -20.90 -9.20
C ASP A 200 -10.12 -20.16 -8.39
N TYR A 201 -9.16 -19.52 -9.04
CA TYR A 201 -7.96 -19.00 -8.40
C TYR A 201 -7.67 -17.55 -8.74
N LEU A 202 -7.11 -16.85 -7.75
CA LEU A 202 -6.41 -15.59 -7.88
C LEU A 202 -4.90 -15.87 -7.95
N TYR A 203 -4.19 -15.09 -8.75
CA TYR A 203 -2.74 -15.16 -8.87
C TYR A 203 -2.14 -13.83 -8.45
N ALA A 204 -1.48 -13.83 -7.29
CA ALA A 204 -0.79 -12.67 -6.76
C ALA A 204 0.69 -12.71 -7.11
N GLY A 205 1.25 -11.56 -7.51
CA GLY A 205 2.69 -11.37 -7.52
C GLY A 205 3.25 -11.46 -6.10
N SER A 206 4.51 -11.80 -5.95
CA SER A 206 5.19 -11.66 -4.65
C SER A 206 5.98 -10.36 -4.56
N VAL A 207 5.96 -9.74 -3.39
CA VAL A 207 6.86 -8.62 -3.05
C VAL A 207 8.27 -9.12 -2.71
N ILE A 208 8.38 -10.34 -2.17
CA ILE A 208 9.63 -10.95 -1.72
C ILE A 208 9.74 -12.39 -2.24
N ILE A 209 10.83 -12.71 -2.93
CA ILE A 209 11.16 -14.10 -3.28
C ILE A 209 12.19 -14.60 -2.27
N THR A 210 11.82 -15.62 -1.49
CA THR A 210 12.69 -16.21 -0.46
C THR A 210 13.45 -17.43 -0.95
N GLU A 211 12.96 -18.13 -1.98
CA GLU A 211 13.57 -19.35 -2.51
C GLU A 211 13.82 -19.26 -4.03
N PRO A 212 14.96 -19.77 -4.56
CA PRO A 212 15.31 -19.64 -5.98
C PRO A 212 14.36 -20.33 -6.97
N TRP A 213 13.61 -21.35 -6.53
CA TRP A 213 12.69 -22.11 -7.38
C TRP A 213 11.29 -21.50 -7.48
N HIS A 214 10.95 -20.53 -6.62
CA HIS A 214 9.69 -19.81 -6.71
C HIS A 214 9.65 -18.98 -8.00
N GLY A 215 8.58 -19.16 -8.78
CA GLY A 215 8.34 -18.44 -10.03
C GLY A 215 7.88 -16.99 -9.84
N GLY A 216 7.78 -16.51 -8.60
CA GLY A 216 7.36 -15.15 -8.26
C GLY A 216 5.84 -14.90 -8.28
N LEU A 217 5.04 -15.96 -8.39
CA LEU A 217 3.58 -15.93 -8.29
C LEU A 217 3.09 -16.87 -7.19
N ILE A 218 2.03 -16.46 -6.52
CA ILE A 218 1.34 -17.23 -5.48
C ILE A 218 -0.09 -17.45 -5.93
N LYS A 219 -0.50 -18.72 -5.99
CA LYS A 219 -1.84 -19.18 -6.37
C LYS A 219 -2.72 -19.28 -5.13
N ILE A 220 -3.87 -18.60 -5.15
CA ILE A 220 -4.79 -18.50 -4.01
C ILE A 220 -6.18 -18.91 -4.48
N HIS A 221 -6.82 -19.85 -3.79
CA HIS A 221 -8.20 -20.24 -4.13
C HIS A 221 -9.19 -19.12 -3.77
N LYS A 222 -10.16 -18.84 -4.64
CA LYS A 222 -11.14 -17.74 -4.47
C LYS A 222 -12.03 -17.89 -3.23
N SER A 223 -12.18 -19.09 -2.67
CA SER A 223 -12.86 -19.27 -1.38
C SER A 223 -12.10 -18.68 -0.19
N LEU A 224 -10.80 -18.41 -0.34
CA LEU A 224 -9.89 -17.93 0.70
C LEU A 224 -9.71 -18.88 1.91
N GLU A 225 -10.24 -20.10 1.84
CA GLU A 225 -10.16 -21.10 2.91
C GLU A 225 -8.92 -22.00 2.81
N GLN A 226 -8.29 -22.04 1.63
CA GLN A 226 -7.14 -22.90 1.35
C GLN A 226 -5.83 -22.15 1.55
N GLN A 227 -4.78 -22.88 1.91
CA GLN A 227 -3.42 -22.34 1.98
C GLN A 227 -2.96 -21.89 0.58
N PRO A 228 -2.41 -20.67 0.43
CA PRO A 228 -1.80 -20.23 -0.81
C PRO A 228 -0.59 -21.08 -1.20
N VAL A 229 -0.42 -21.32 -2.49
CA VAL A 229 0.62 -22.20 -3.04
C VAL A 229 1.57 -21.39 -3.91
N TRP A 230 2.87 -21.53 -3.69
CA TRP A 230 3.87 -20.96 -4.59
C TRP A 230 3.89 -21.71 -5.91
N LEU A 231 3.86 -20.96 -7.00
CA LEU A 231 4.12 -21.53 -8.31
C LEU A 231 5.62 -21.67 -8.51
N ASN A 232 6.06 -22.79 -9.07
CA ASN A 232 7.42 -22.88 -9.61
C ASN A 232 7.54 -22.02 -10.89
N LYS A 233 8.76 -21.89 -11.41
CA LYS A 233 9.02 -21.06 -12.59
C LYS A 233 8.17 -21.44 -13.81
N GLU A 234 8.07 -22.74 -14.13
CA GLU A 234 7.32 -23.21 -15.30
C GLU A 234 5.82 -22.94 -15.16
N GLU A 235 5.26 -23.16 -13.97
CA GLU A 235 3.86 -22.85 -13.66
C GLU A 235 3.57 -21.36 -13.77
N ALA A 236 4.44 -20.52 -13.20
CA ALA A 236 4.29 -19.07 -13.26
C ALA A 236 4.39 -18.56 -14.70
N ASP A 237 5.28 -19.12 -15.52
CA ASP A 237 5.43 -18.75 -16.93
C ASP A 237 4.21 -19.16 -17.77
N ARG A 238 3.57 -20.29 -17.44
CA ARG A 238 2.26 -20.65 -18.03
C ARG A 238 1.20 -19.62 -17.69
N VAL A 239 1.06 -19.23 -16.42
CA VAL A 239 0.08 -18.22 -15.99
C VAL A 239 0.33 -16.88 -16.67
N ARG A 240 1.59 -16.42 -16.76
CA ARG A 240 1.94 -15.19 -17.49
C ARG A 240 1.55 -15.27 -18.97
N SER A 241 1.78 -16.43 -19.60
CA SER A 241 1.40 -16.63 -21.00
C SER A 241 -0.11 -16.58 -21.22
N GLU A 242 -0.92 -17.10 -20.28
CA GLU A 242 -2.39 -16.96 -20.33
C GLU A 242 -2.82 -15.51 -20.11
N MET A 243 -2.22 -14.83 -19.12
CA MET A 243 -2.45 -13.41 -18.86
C MET A 243 -2.17 -12.57 -20.11
N ASP A 244 -1.01 -12.74 -20.75
CA ASP A 244 -0.63 -11.98 -21.96
C ASP A 244 -1.55 -12.28 -23.15
N ARG A 245 -2.03 -13.52 -23.28
CA ARG A 245 -3.03 -13.89 -24.29
C ARG A 245 -4.38 -13.21 -24.04
N GLY A 246 -4.84 -13.19 -22.79
CA GLY A 246 -6.07 -12.48 -22.39
C GLY A 246 -5.99 -10.98 -22.68
N ARG A 247 -4.86 -10.35 -22.35
CA ARG A 247 -4.60 -8.92 -22.64
C ARG A 247 -4.54 -8.58 -24.11
N SER A 248 -4.11 -9.52 -24.94
CA SER A 248 -4.02 -9.33 -26.39
C SER A 248 -5.37 -9.52 -27.09
N ASN A 249 -6.30 -10.29 -26.51
CA ASN A 249 -7.57 -10.65 -27.12
C ASN A 249 -8.74 -9.83 -26.54
N VAL A 250 -8.66 -8.51 -26.72
CA VAL A 250 -9.59 -7.55 -26.14
C VAL A 250 -10.44 -6.89 -27.25
N PRO A 251 -11.76 -6.70 -27.05
CA PRO A 251 -12.58 -5.98 -28.02
C PRO A 251 -12.07 -4.56 -28.28
N TYR A 252 -12.34 -4.03 -29.47
CA TYR A 252 -11.93 -2.68 -29.87
C TYR A 252 -10.41 -2.48 -29.81
N ALA A 253 -9.64 -3.52 -30.16
CA ALA A 253 -8.19 -3.47 -30.13
C ALA A 253 -7.64 -2.44 -31.12
N ARG A 254 -6.51 -1.83 -30.73
CA ARG A 254 -5.75 -0.88 -31.54
C ARG A 254 -5.27 -1.54 -32.84
N ALA A 255 -5.66 -1.02 -33.99
CA ALA A 255 -5.10 -1.38 -35.30
C ALA A 255 -4.16 -0.29 -35.80
N ALA A 256 -2.90 -0.63 -36.09
CA ALA A 256 -1.99 0.32 -36.74
C ALA A 256 -2.45 0.56 -38.19
N VAL A 257 -2.61 1.82 -38.56
CA VAL A 257 -3.06 2.23 -39.90
C VAL A 257 -2.18 3.35 -40.43
N GLU A 258 -2.26 3.61 -41.73
CA GLU A 258 -1.50 4.69 -42.37
C GLU A 258 -2.41 5.90 -42.63
N ALA A 259 -1.89 7.10 -42.34
CA ALA A 259 -2.48 8.36 -42.73
C ALA A 259 -1.73 8.93 -43.93
N ASP A 260 -2.46 9.53 -44.86
CA ASP A 260 -1.93 10.21 -46.03
C ASP A 260 -1.41 11.59 -45.60
N ILE A 261 -0.09 11.75 -45.56
CA ILE A 261 0.53 13.05 -45.32
C ILE A 261 0.69 13.75 -46.66
N ARG A 262 0.00 14.90 -46.83
CA ARG A 262 -0.01 15.70 -48.06
C ARG A 262 0.52 17.10 -47.77
N GLU A 263 0.79 17.88 -48.82
CA GLU A 263 1.29 19.26 -48.69
C GLU A 263 0.32 20.16 -47.91
N ASP A 264 -0.98 19.95 -48.06
CA ASP A 264 -2.04 20.79 -47.50
C ASP A 264 -2.64 20.26 -46.19
N GLY A 265 -2.20 19.11 -45.69
CA GLY A 265 -2.68 18.53 -44.44
C GLY A 265 -2.46 17.02 -44.31
N ILE A 266 -3.05 16.45 -43.25
CA ILE A 266 -3.02 15.00 -42.97
C ILE A 266 -4.42 14.45 -43.18
N TYR A 267 -4.51 13.35 -43.93
CA TYR A 267 -5.76 12.73 -44.34
C TYR A 267 -5.82 11.26 -43.92
N TYR A 268 -7.03 10.74 -43.71
CA TYR A 268 -7.26 9.32 -43.47
C TYR A 268 -8.51 8.86 -44.22
N LYS A 269 -8.40 7.80 -45.03
CA LYS A 269 -9.47 7.31 -45.92
C LYS A 269 -10.12 8.45 -46.73
N GLY A 270 -9.32 9.44 -47.17
CA GLY A 270 -9.77 10.62 -47.92
C GLY A 270 -10.37 11.77 -47.09
N ILE A 271 -10.54 11.61 -45.79
CA ILE A 271 -11.06 12.63 -44.87
C ILE A 271 -9.89 13.48 -44.35
N LYS A 272 -9.99 14.80 -44.43
CA LYS A 272 -8.98 15.71 -43.86
C LYS A 272 -9.08 15.71 -42.34
N LEU A 273 -7.98 15.41 -41.65
CA LEU A 273 -7.90 15.37 -40.19
C LEU A 273 -7.30 16.65 -39.61
N LEU A 274 -6.14 17.05 -40.14
CA LEU A 274 -5.37 18.20 -39.67
C LEU A 274 -4.94 19.08 -40.84
N GLU A 275 -4.84 20.38 -40.58
CA GLU A 275 -4.26 21.36 -41.49
C GLU A 275 -2.74 21.28 -41.52
N GLN A 276 -2.13 21.79 -42.60
CA GLN A 276 -0.67 21.81 -42.78
C GLN A 276 0.11 22.43 -41.60
N ALA A 277 -0.47 23.43 -40.93
CA ALA A 277 0.18 24.14 -39.83
C ALA A 277 0.58 23.21 -38.66
N GLU A 278 -0.14 22.10 -38.47
CA GLU A 278 0.18 21.10 -37.44
C GLU A 278 1.34 20.16 -37.83
N ASN A 279 1.78 20.23 -39.09
CA ASN A 279 2.88 19.44 -39.64
C ASN A 279 4.22 20.18 -39.59
N ALA A 280 4.31 21.28 -38.82
CA ALA A 280 5.52 22.05 -38.61
C ALA A 280 6.24 21.64 -37.32
N VAL A 281 7.58 21.59 -37.35
CA VAL A 281 8.40 21.38 -36.15
C VAL A 281 8.67 22.74 -35.48
N PRO A 282 8.30 22.95 -34.19
CA PRO A 282 8.57 24.20 -33.50
C PRO A 282 10.08 24.40 -33.25
N GLY A 283 10.62 25.54 -33.70
CA GLY A 283 11.97 26.02 -33.34
C GLY A 283 13.04 25.88 -34.43
N SER A 284 14.26 26.33 -34.11
CA SER A 284 15.43 26.40 -35.02
C SER A 284 16.35 25.16 -34.97
N VAL A 285 15.98 24.12 -34.21
CA VAL A 285 16.78 22.90 -34.04
C VAL A 285 16.42 21.89 -35.11
N GLN A 286 17.43 21.20 -35.65
CA GLN A 286 17.24 20.07 -36.56
C GLN A 286 16.58 18.91 -35.79
N ALA A 287 15.26 18.92 -35.70
CA ALA A 287 14.46 17.88 -35.06
C ALA A 287 13.70 17.07 -36.10
N GLY A 288 13.63 15.76 -35.87
CA GLY A 288 12.84 14.84 -36.71
C GLY A 288 11.35 14.93 -36.36
N LEU A 289 10.49 14.60 -37.32
CA LEU A 289 9.05 14.51 -37.14
C LEU A 289 8.58 13.11 -37.56
N GLU A 290 7.93 12.41 -36.64
CA GLU A 290 7.30 11.12 -36.90
C GLU A 290 5.81 11.20 -36.61
N TRP A 291 5.02 10.55 -37.44
CA TRP A 291 3.59 10.37 -37.24
C TRP A 291 3.30 8.88 -37.12
N THR A 292 2.47 8.52 -36.15
CA THR A 292 1.88 7.19 -36.09
C THR A 292 0.37 7.33 -35.98
N THR A 293 -0.36 6.42 -36.62
CA THR A 293 -1.82 6.44 -36.63
C THR A 293 -2.35 5.09 -36.16
N ALA A 294 -3.42 5.13 -35.37
CA ALA A 294 -4.14 3.93 -34.99
C ALA A 294 -5.64 4.12 -35.11
N GLU A 295 -6.32 3.09 -35.60
CA GLU A 295 -7.78 3.01 -35.65
C GLU A 295 -8.26 2.01 -34.58
N PHE A 296 -9.32 2.38 -33.89
CA PHE A 296 -10.10 1.53 -33.00
C PHE A 296 -11.49 1.42 -33.62
N GLU A 297 -11.75 0.32 -34.31
CA GLU A 297 -13.02 0.05 -34.98
C GLU A 297 -14.12 -0.13 -33.93
N LEU A 298 -15.17 0.71 -33.98
CA LEU A 298 -16.33 0.65 -33.09
C LEU A 298 -17.48 -0.12 -33.80
N ASP A 299 -18.75 0.15 -33.46
CA ASP A 299 -19.89 -0.39 -34.19
C ASP A 299 -19.94 0.10 -35.67
N GLU A 300 -20.71 -0.59 -36.53
CA GLU A 300 -20.71 -0.44 -37.99
C GLU A 300 -20.58 1.02 -38.49
N GLY A 301 -19.46 1.29 -39.18
CA GLY A 301 -19.18 2.57 -39.82
C GLY A 301 -18.65 3.66 -38.88
N GLN A 302 -18.39 3.33 -37.61
CA GLN A 302 -17.78 4.23 -36.64
C GLN A 302 -16.39 3.76 -36.23
N SER A 303 -15.47 4.69 -36.04
CA SER A 303 -14.17 4.39 -35.45
C SER A 303 -13.66 5.55 -34.61
N LEU A 304 -12.79 5.24 -33.67
CA LEU A 304 -11.95 6.22 -33.00
C LEU A 304 -10.57 6.14 -33.63
N LEU A 305 -10.05 7.27 -34.12
CA LEU A 305 -8.73 7.35 -34.75
C LEU A 305 -7.81 8.19 -33.87
N THR A 306 -6.62 7.69 -33.55
CA THR A 306 -5.56 8.49 -32.94
C THR A 306 -4.44 8.76 -33.93
N LEU A 307 -3.98 10.00 -33.92
CA LEU A 307 -2.82 10.45 -34.67
C LEU A 307 -1.80 11.00 -33.67
N GLN A 308 -0.69 10.30 -33.50
CA GLN A 308 0.38 10.68 -32.59
C GLN A 308 1.50 11.37 -33.37
N ARG A 309 1.76 12.63 -33.03
CA ARG A 309 2.91 13.40 -33.48
C ARG A 309 4.06 13.19 -32.51
N ARG A 310 5.23 12.85 -33.00
CA ARG A 310 6.47 12.76 -32.22
C ARG A 310 7.52 13.69 -32.81
N ILE A 311 8.02 14.61 -31.99
CA ILE A 311 9.13 15.50 -32.37
C ILE A 311 10.40 14.96 -31.70
N LEU A 312 11.36 14.57 -32.54
CA LEU A 312 12.61 13.95 -32.14
C LEU A 312 13.71 15.01 -32.00
N TYR A 313 14.03 15.36 -30.76
CA TYR A 313 15.14 16.26 -30.46
C TYR A 313 16.46 15.48 -30.27
N PRO A 314 17.51 15.76 -31.06
CA PRO A 314 18.81 15.13 -30.85
C PRO A 314 19.35 15.42 -29.45
N GLY A 315 19.65 14.38 -28.67
CA GLY A 315 20.23 14.52 -27.32
C GLY A 315 19.26 15.02 -26.23
N ALA A 316 17.96 15.13 -26.53
CA ALA A 316 16.94 15.55 -25.56
C ALA A 316 15.72 14.63 -25.57
N VAL A 317 14.79 14.86 -24.63
CA VAL A 317 13.54 14.11 -24.55
C VAL A 317 12.64 14.51 -25.72
N SER A 318 12.19 13.53 -26.50
CA SER A 318 11.20 13.74 -27.57
C SER A 318 9.90 14.26 -26.98
N SER A 319 9.20 15.15 -27.69
CA SER A 319 7.83 15.52 -27.32
C SER A 319 6.83 14.73 -28.14
N TYR A 320 5.66 14.46 -27.55
CA TYR A 320 4.58 13.75 -28.21
C TYR A 320 3.28 14.53 -28.05
N THR A 321 2.42 14.44 -29.06
CA THR A 321 1.07 15.02 -29.04
C THR A 321 0.13 14.00 -29.66
N VAL A 322 -0.98 13.70 -28.99
CA VAL A 322 -2.03 12.82 -29.52
C VAL A 322 -3.24 13.65 -29.91
N PHE A 323 -3.66 13.51 -31.17
CA PHE A 323 -4.93 14.01 -31.68
C PHE A 323 -5.88 12.83 -31.81
N SER A 324 -7.08 12.94 -31.25
CA SER A 324 -8.08 11.88 -31.29
C SER A 324 -9.31 12.34 -32.07
N PHE A 325 -9.81 11.49 -32.97
CA PHE A 325 -10.95 11.80 -33.84
C PHE A 325 -12.00 10.72 -33.74
N TRP A 326 -13.25 11.10 -33.56
CA TRP A 326 -14.37 10.21 -33.85
C TRP A 326 -14.70 10.29 -35.34
N ILE A 327 -14.70 9.15 -36.01
CA ILE A 327 -15.05 9.01 -37.42
C ILE A 327 -16.41 8.36 -37.50
N ALA A 328 -17.37 9.04 -38.11
CA ALA A 328 -18.70 8.51 -38.39
C ALA A 328 -19.28 9.19 -39.63
N ASN A 329 -20.05 8.44 -40.42
CA ASN A 329 -20.74 8.97 -41.61
C ASN A 329 -19.81 9.72 -42.59
N GLY A 330 -18.57 9.23 -42.76
CA GLY A 330 -17.58 9.84 -43.66
C GLY A 330 -17.01 11.18 -43.17
N LYS A 331 -17.19 11.52 -41.88
CA LYS A 331 -16.71 12.76 -41.28
C LYS A 331 -15.84 12.46 -40.07
N ALA A 332 -14.78 13.24 -39.87
CA ALA A 332 -13.94 13.19 -38.68
C ALA A 332 -14.26 14.39 -37.78
N THR A 333 -14.45 14.12 -36.48
CA THR A 333 -14.68 15.13 -35.44
C THR A 333 -13.55 15.03 -34.43
N LEU A 334 -12.81 16.11 -34.22
CA LEU A 334 -11.74 16.18 -33.22
C LEU A 334 -12.33 16.09 -31.81
N ILE A 335 -11.74 15.23 -30.98
CA ILE A 335 -12.03 15.11 -29.55
C ILE A 335 -10.93 15.83 -28.78
N GLU A 336 -11.16 17.11 -28.46
CA GLU A 336 -10.14 17.98 -27.86
C GLU A 336 -9.61 17.50 -26.51
N ASP A 337 -10.45 16.80 -25.75
CA ASP A 337 -10.14 16.38 -24.38
C ASP A 337 -9.47 15.01 -24.27
N LEU A 338 -9.48 14.21 -25.34
CA LEU A 338 -8.79 12.91 -25.40
C LEU A 338 -7.39 13.08 -25.98
N LYS A 339 -6.46 13.54 -25.14
CA LYS A 339 -5.07 13.85 -25.52
C LYS A 339 -4.07 12.71 -25.27
N ARG A 340 -4.58 11.50 -25.09
CA ARG A 340 -3.79 10.28 -24.86
C ARG A 340 -4.36 9.14 -25.67
N GLU A 341 -3.52 8.18 -26.03
CA GLU A 341 -3.99 6.99 -26.72
C GLU A 341 -4.97 6.20 -25.83
N PRO A 342 -6.10 5.74 -26.38
CA PRO A 342 -6.95 4.75 -25.73
C PRO A 342 -6.16 3.51 -25.37
N TYR A 343 -6.25 3.11 -24.10
CA TYR A 343 -5.74 1.83 -23.62
C TYR A 343 -6.84 0.77 -23.69
N ARG A 344 -8.07 1.13 -23.30
CA ARG A 344 -9.23 0.24 -23.36
C ARG A 344 -10.50 1.00 -23.78
N ILE A 345 -11.28 0.38 -24.65
CA ILE A 345 -12.62 0.85 -25.03
C ILE A 345 -13.65 -0.19 -24.59
N ILE A 346 -14.73 0.27 -23.97
CA ILE A 346 -15.75 -0.59 -23.37
C ILE A 346 -17.11 -0.07 -23.83
N ARG A 347 -17.81 -0.87 -24.63
CA ARG A 347 -19.15 -0.55 -25.11
C ARG A 347 -20.20 -0.68 -24.00
N ASN A 348 -21.09 0.28 -23.87
CA ASN A 348 -22.22 0.27 -22.94
C ASN A 348 -23.50 -0.29 -23.60
N GLY A 349 -24.52 -0.56 -22.79
CA GLY A 349 -25.80 -1.09 -23.27
C GLY A 349 -26.61 -0.09 -24.11
N ASP A 350 -26.43 1.21 -23.87
CA ASP A 350 -27.05 2.33 -24.58
C ASP A 350 -26.34 2.69 -25.90
N GLY A 351 -25.24 2.00 -26.23
CA GLY A 351 -24.42 2.27 -27.42
C GLY A 351 -23.32 3.31 -27.21
N SER A 352 -23.18 3.89 -26.01
CA SER A 352 -22.03 4.73 -25.66
C SER A 352 -20.78 3.89 -25.40
N TYR A 353 -19.62 4.54 -25.30
CA TYR A 353 -18.33 3.90 -25.04
C TYR A 353 -17.58 4.58 -23.92
N TRP A 354 -17.16 3.79 -22.93
CA TRP A 354 -16.09 4.19 -22.03
C TRP A 354 -14.75 4.05 -22.73
N ILE A 355 -13.90 5.07 -22.57
CA ILE A 355 -12.55 5.13 -23.11
C ILE A 355 -11.60 5.39 -21.95
N ALA A 356 -10.92 4.34 -21.49
CA ALA A 356 -9.82 4.46 -20.55
C ALA A 356 -8.52 4.68 -21.34
N ALA A 357 -7.89 5.85 -21.19
CA ALA A 357 -6.70 6.24 -21.95
C ALA A 357 -5.41 6.00 -21.16
N ASP A 358 -4.30 5.69 -21.84
CA ASP A 358 -3.03 5.29 -21.22
C ASP A 358 -2.57 6.28 -20.13
N GLY A 359 -2.46 5.78 -18.90
CA GLY A 359 -2.07 6.56 -17.73
C GLY A 359 -0.56 6.85 -17.63
N ARG A 360 0.29 6.19 -18.42
CA ARG A 360 1.76 6.32 -18.34
C ARG A 360 2.23 7.74 -18.66
N SER A 361 2.80 8.43 -17.67
CA SER A 361 3.48 9.72 -17.84
C SER A 361 4.79 9.55 -18.62
N GLU A 362 5.09 10.46 -19.55
CA GLU A 362 6.35 10.47 -20.32
C GLU A 362 7.58 10.86 -19.47
N LEU A 363 7.37 11.35 -18.25
CA LEU A 363 8.44 11.63 -17.30
C LEU A 363 8.68 10.41 -16.43
N ARG A 364 9.95 10.02 -16.27
CA ARG A 364 10.48 8.81 -15.61
C ARG A 364 10.09 8.60 -14.11
N HIS A 365 9.12 9.35 -13.59
CA HIS A 365 8.60 9.19 -12.24
C HIS A 365 7.13 8.77 -12.31
N ARG A 366 6.93 7.46 -12.07
CA ARG A 366 5.65 6.75 -12.10
C ARG A 366 4.64 7.39 -11.14
N LEU A 367 3.50 7.80 -11.67
CA LEU A 367 2.23 7.70 -10.93
C LEU A 367 1.50 6.52 -11.59
N PRO A 368 1.53 5.32 -11.00
CA PRO A 368 0.69 4.23 -11.47
C PRO A 368 -0.77 4.70 -11.40
N ASP A 369 -1.56 4.33 -12.41
CA ASP A 369 -3.03 4.27 -12.38
C ASP A 369 -3.86 5.56 -12.62
N SER A 370 -3.27 6.69 -13.02
CA SER A 370 -4.08 7.84 -13.46
C SER A 370 -4.54 7.71 -14.93
N TYR A 371 -5.62 6.99 -15.19
CA TYR A 371 -6.21 6.91 -16.53
C TYR A 371 -7.20 8.06 -16.73
N PRO A 372 -7.03 8.92 -17.76
CA PRO A 372 -8.14 9.74 -18.22
C PRO A 372 -9.30 8.81 -18.61
N LEU A 373 -10.47 9.02 -18.01
CA LEU A 373 -11.68 8.26 -18.32
C LEU A 373 -12.64 9.13 -19.12
N GLY A 374 -12.86 8.77 -20.39
CA GLY A 374 -13.77 9.44 -21.29
C GLY A 374 -15.05 8.65 -21.52
N LEU A 375 -16.16 9.34 -21.74
CA LEU A 375 -17.42 8.77 -22.20
C LEU A 375 -17.76 9.37 -23.55
N LEU A 376 -17.86 8.53 -24.58
CA LEU A 376 -18.28 8.90 -25.93
C LEU A 376 -19.72 8.41 -26.14
N ASP A 377 -20.66 9.34 -26.31
CA ASP A 377 -22.05 8.99 -26.59
C ASP A 377 -22.26 8.56 -28.07
N PRO A 378 -23.40 7.94 -28.42
CA PRO A 378 -23.68 7.52 -29.79
C PRO A 378 -23.77 8.66 -30.82
N GLN A 379 -23.86 9.92 -30.36
CA GLN A 379 -23.90 11.11 -31.20
C GLN A 379 -22.51 11.72 -31.41
N GLY A 380 -21.47 11.15 -30.79
CA GLY A 380 -20.09 11.61 -30.87
C GLY A 380 -19.72 12.69 -29.86
N ASN A 381 -20.58 13.00 -28.89
CA ASN A 381 -20.21 13.92 -27.83
C ASN A 381 -19.31 13.19 -26.82
N PHE A 382 -18.15 13.78 -26.56
CA PHE A 382 -17.18 13.24 -25.63
C PHE A 382 -17.18 14.03 -24.33
N ARG A 383 -17.18 13.31 -23.20
CA ARG A 383 -17.11 13.87 -21.86
C ARG A 383 -15.95 13.28 -21.10
N LEU A 384 -15.05 14.12 -20.58
CA LEU A 384 -13.92 13.66 -19.76
C LEU A 384 -14.32 13.65 -18.28
N MET A 385 -14.44 12.45 -17.70
CA MET A 385 -14.92 12.28 -16.33
C MET A 385 -14.00 12.94 -15.30
N ASN A 386 -12.69 12.93 -15.52
CA ASN A 386 -11.74 13.66 -14.65
C ASN A 386 -12.11 15.14 -14.50
N LYS A 387 -12.62 15.78 -15.56
CA LYS A 387 -13.07 17.17 -15.51
C LYS A 387 -14.45 17.29 -14.86
N GLU A 388 -15.38 16.39 -15.19
CA GLU A 388 -16.74 16.43 -14.63
C GLU A 388 -16.75 16.22 -13.11
N TRP A 389 -15.94 15.28 -12.62
CA TRP A 389 -15.85 14.95 -11.20
C TRP A 389 -14.81 15.78 -10.44
N ASP A 390 -14.07 16.66 -11.14
CA ASP A 390 -12.88 17.35 -10.62
C ASP A 390 -11.92 16.37 -9.90
N GLU A 391 -11.57 15.27 -10.58
CA GLU A 391 -10.77 14.19 -10.03
C GLU A 391 -9.47 14.02 -10.82
N LEU A 392 -8.34 14.16 -10.12
CA LEU A 392 -7.00 14.09 -10.68
C LEU A 392 -6.67 12.66 -11.15
N GLN A 393 -7.07 11.65 -10.38
CA GLN A 393 -6.77 10.25 -10.68
C GLN A 393 -8.01 9.38 -10.55
N ILE A 394 -8.30 8.66 -11.62
CA ILE A 394 -9.38 7.67 -11.71
C ILE A 394 -8.71 6.36 -12.12
N SER A 395 -8.82 5.34 -11.28
CA SER A 395 -8.39 3.97 -11.60
C SER A 395 -9.62 3.15 -11.96
N VAL A 396 -9.76 2.77 -13.23
CA VAL A 396 -10.82 1.84 -13.64
C VAL A 396 -10.35 0.42 -13.34
N LEU A 397 -11.11 -0.34 -12.57
CA LEU A 397 -10.71 -1.67 -12.15
C LEU A 397 -11.12 -2.73 -13.19
N GLY A 398 -10.29 -3.77 -13.32
CA GLY A 398 -10.60 -4.92 -14.18
C GLY A 398 -10.40 -4.68 -15.67
N LEU A 399 -9.71 -3.61 -16.09
CA LEU A 399 -9.45 -3.31 -17.51
C LEU A 399 -8.74 -4.42 -18.29
N GLU A 400 -8.10 -5.35 -17.59
CA GLU A 400 -7.44 -6.53 -18.16
C GLU A 400 -8.43 -7.66 -18.50
N ASN A 401 -9.63 -7.65 -17.92
CA ASN A 401 -10.68 -8.63 -18.20
C ASN A 401 -11.22 -8.45 -19.62
N THR A 402 -11.75 -9.52 -20.22
CA THR A 402 -12.43 -9.42 -21.53
C THR A 402 -13.58 -8.42 -21.49
N ASP A 403 -14.36 -8.44 -20.41
CA ASP A 403 -15.38 -7.44 -20.09
C ASP A 403 -15.16 -6.91 -18.67
N PRO A 404 -14.70 -5.65 -18.50
CA PRO A 404 -14.49 -5.06 -17.18
C PRO A 404 -15.79 -4.67 -16.45
N ARG A 405 -16.94 -4.75 -17.12
CA ARG A 405 -18.22 -4.37 -16.53
C ARG A 405 -18.72 -5.40 -15.55
N ARG A 406 -19.40 -4.90 -14.52
CA ARG A 406 -20.25 -5.66 -13.61
C ARG A 406 -21.45 -6.26 -14.36
N SER A 407 -22.19 -7.14 -13.69
CA SER A 407 -23.39 -7.77 -14.22
C SER A 407 -24.52 -6.78 -14.53
N ASP A 408 -24.52 -5.63 -13.86
CA ASP A 408 -25.44 -4.51 -14.08
C ASP A 408 -24.97 -3.53 -15.18
N GLY A 409 -23.83 -3.81 -15.83
CA GLY A 409 -23.24 -2.98 -16.88
C GLY A 409 -22.37 -1.82 -16.38
N GLN A 410 -22.29 -1.59 -15.06
CA GLN A 410 -21.49 -0.52 -14.46
C GLN A 410 -20.01 -0.90 -14.40
N LEU A 411 -19.13 0.10 -14.26
CA LEU A 411 -17.70 -0.10 -14.00
C LEU A 411 -17.40 0.15 -12.52
N TYR A 412 -16.39 -0.55 -11.99
CA TYR A 412 -15.76 -0.15 -10.72
C TYR A 412 -14.68 0.89 -10.99
N VAL A 413 -14.67 1.96 -10.21
CA VAL A 413 -13.63 2.99 -10.24
C VAL A 413 -13.15 3.33 -8.84
N GLU A 414 -11.86 3.54 -8.69
CA GLU A 414 -11.25 4.14 -7.50
C GLU A 414 -10.90 5.59 -7.80
N LEU A 415 -11.30 6.49 -6.91
CA LEU A 415 -10.98 7.91 -6.97
C LEU A 415 -9.96 8.22 -5.87
N SER A 416 -8.88 8.90 -6.24
CA SER A 416 -7.85 9.34 -5.29
C SER A 416 -8.34 10.39 -4.29
N GLY A 417 -9.39 11.13 -4.66
CA GLY A 417 -9.97 12.22 -3.90
C GLY A 417 -9.16 13.51 -3.98
N ALA A 418 -8.39 13.70 -5.05
CA ALA A 418 -7.59 14.90 -5.29
C ALA A 418 -8.16 15.70 -6.47
N SER A 419 -8.33 17.00 -6.30
CA SER A 419 -8.87 17.90 -7.32
C SER A 419 -7.96 17.99 -8.54
N LEU A 420 -8.49 17.76 -9.75
CA LEU A 420 -7.74 17.95 -11.00
C LEU A 420 -7.25 19.41 -11.15
N LYS A 421 -8.05 20.37 -10.69
CA LYS A 421 -7.76 21.81 -10.82
C LYS A 421 -6.80 22.32 -9.76
N THR A 422 -6.96 21.89 -8.51
CA THR A 422 -6.26 22.49 -7.36
C THR A 422 -5.24 21.58 -6.70
N TRP A 423 -5.29 20.28 -7.01
CA TRP A 423 -4.43 19.22 -6.45
C TRP A 423 -4.58 19.07 -4.93
N ARG A 424 -5.70 19.55 -4.38
CA ARG A 424 -6.07 19.44 -2.97
C ARG A 424 -7.17 18.38 -2.78
N PRO A 425 -7.34 17.84 -1.56
CA PRO A 425 -8.44 16.92 -1.27
C PRO A 425 -9.80 17.50 -1.66
N ASN A 426 -10.58 16.74 -2.43
CA ASN A 426 -11.93 17.11 -2.88
C ASN A 426 -13.06 16.35 -2.14
N GLY A 427 -12.71 15.41 -1.25
CA GLY A 427 -13.65 14.60 -0.47
C GLY A 427 -14.25 13.39 -1.19
N LEU A 428 -13.84 13.13 -2.43
CA LEU A 428 -14.33 12.02 -3.25
C LEU A 428 -13.48 10.75 -3.13
N ALA A 429 -12.48 10.70 -2.26
CA ALA A 429 -11.64 9.51 -2.09
C ALA A 429 -12.49 8.25 -1.78
N GLY A 430 -12.23 7.16 -2.50
CA GLY A 430 -12.85 5.86 -2.27
C GLY A 430 -13.19 5.09 -3.54
N ILE A 431 -13.98 4.02 -3.37
CA ILE A 431 -14.43 3.14 -4.46
C ILE A 431 -15.87 3.45 -4.83
N TYR A 432 -16.13 3.48 -6.12
CA TYR A 432 -17.43 3.78 -6.70
C TYR A 432 -17.78 2.76 -7.78
N THR A 433 -19.07 2.67 -8.04
CA THR A 433 -19.59 2.20 -9.33
C THR A 433 -19.97 3.41 -10.18
N VAL A 434 -19.83 3.29 -11.50
CA VAL A 434 -20.25 4.31 -12.47
C VAL A 434 -21.12 3.68 -13.55
N ASP A 435 -22.29 4.30 -13.79
CA ASP A 435 -23.24 3.91 -14.85
C ASP A 435 -22.92 4.58 -16.19
N ALA A 436 -23.60 4.20 -17.28
CA ALA A 436 -23.32 4.71 -18.63
C ALA A 436 -23.57 6.22 -18.80
N GLU A 437 -24.27 6.85 -17.85
CA GLU A 437 -24.50 8.29 -17.79
C GLU A 437 -23.37 9.06 -17.08
N GLY A 438 -22.43 8.35 -16.45
CA GLY A 438 -21.31 8.92 -15.70
C GLY A 438 -21.65 9.26 -14.24
N LYS A 439 -22.74 8.69 -13.69
CA LYS A 439 -23.15 8.91 -12.31
C LYS A 439 -22.43 7.93 -11.38
N LEU A 440 -21.81 8.49 -10.35
CA LEU A 440 -21.09 7.75 -9.32
C LEU A 440 -22.02 7.26 -8.20
N THR A 441 -21.84 6.00 -7.79
CA THR A 441 -22.43 5.44 -6.57
C THR A 441 -21.32 4.89 -5.67
N LYS A 442 -21.11 5.52 -4.52
CA LYS A 442 -20.04 5.13 -3.58
C LYS A 442 -20.33 3.76 -2.97
N LEU A 443 -19.35 2.88 -2.99
CA LEU A 443 -19.44 1.61 -2.27
C LEU A 443 -19.25 1.83 -0.77
N PRO A 444 -20.00 1.11 0.09
CA PRO A 444 -19.83 1.20 1.53
C PRO A 444 -18.50 0.58 1.97
N GLY A 445 -18.02 1.00 3.15
CA GLY A 445 -16.80 0.48 3.77
C GLY A 445 -15.59 1.38 3.60
N SER A 446 -14.65 1.25 4.54
CA SER A 446 -13.34 1.89 4.45
C SER A 446 -12.35 0.89 3.90
N LEU A 447 -11.56 1.30 2.91
CA LEU A 447 -10.45 0.48 2.46
C LEU A 447 -9.36 0.43 3.52
N PRO A 448 -8.72 -0.74 3.73
CA PRO A 448 -7.50 -0.80 4.50
C PRO A 448 -6.45 0.16 3.93
N GLU A 449 -5.70 0.84 4.79
CA GLU A 449 -4.64 1.77 4.36
C GLU A 449 -3.67 1.04 3.41
N LYS A 450 -3.46 1.59 2.20
CA LYS A 450 -2.59 1.01 1.15
C LYS A 450 -3.06 -0.32 0.57
N ALA A 451 -4.35 -0.64 0.69
CA ALA A 451 -4.90 -1.78 -0.04
C ALA A 451 -4.78 -1.56 -1.56
N GLN A 452 -4.48 -2.61 -2.29
CA GLN A 452 -4.58 -2.61 -3.75
C GLN A 452 -5.86 -3.32 -4.16
N LEU A 453 -6.55 -2.78 -5.15
CA LEU A 453 -7.85 -3.29 -5.59
C LEU A 453 -7.71 -4.15 -6.84
N TYR A 454 -8.55 -5.17 -6.92
CA TYR A 454 -8.61 -6.05 -8.07
C TYR A 454 -10.06 -6.43 -8.37
N ALA A 455 -10.51 -6.15 -9.59
CA ALA A 455 -11.78 -6.66 -10.10
C ALA A 455 -11.51 -7.92 -10.94
N SER A 456 -11.90 -9.06 -10.41
CA SER A 456 -11.74 -10.38 -11.02
C SER A 456 -12.62 -10.60 -12.26
N SER A 457 -12.28 -11.59 -13.07
CA SER A 457 -13.03 -11.99 -14.26
C SER A 457 -14.48 -12.42 -13.97
N ASP A 458 -14.75 -12.93 -12.76
CA ASP A 458 -16.11 -13.23 -12.27
C ASP A 458 -16.80 -12.04 -11.58
N ARG A 459 -16.27 -10.83 -11.81
CA ARG A 459 -16.84 -9.53 -11.41
C ARG A 459 -16.87 -9.27 -9.90
N GLN A 460 -16.15 -10.07 -9.12
CA GLN A 460 -15.94 -9.84 -7.69
C GLN A 460 -14.82 -8.81 -7.48
N LEU A 461 -14.97 -7.99 -6.45
CA LEU A 461 -14.00 -6.97 -6.05
C LEU A 461 -13.20 -7.48 -4.85
N TYR A 462 -11.87 -7.53 -5.01
CA TYR A 462 -10.93 -7.89 -3.97
C TYR A 462 -10.07 -6.69 -3.56
N ALA A 463 -9.70 -6.66 -2.29
CA ALA A 463 -8.69 -5.77 -1.73
C ALA A 463 -7.56 -6.62 -1.13
N ILE A 464 -6.31 -6.35 -1.51
CA ILE A 464 -5.14 -6.97 -0.91
C ILE A 464 -4.39 -5.95 -0.06
N THR A 465 -4.10 -6.30 1.19
CA THR A 465 -3.37 -5.43 2.11
C THR A 465 -1.88 -5.81 2.17
N PRO A 466 -1.01 -4.88 2.59
CA PRO A 466 0.40 -5.18 2.83
C PRO A 466 0.69 -6.23 3.92
N TYR A 467 -0.32 -6.73 4.65
CA TYR A 467 -0.18 -7.69 5.74
C TYR A 467 -0.66 -9.09 5.34
N ASN A 468 -0.41 -9.49 4.09
CA ASN A 468 -0.78 -10.81 3.56
C ASN A 468 -2.27 -11.14 3.77
N THR A 469 -3.13 -10.11 3.67
CA THR A 469 -4.57 -10.25 3.84
C THR A 469 -5.26 -9.97 2.52
N ILE A 470 -6.16 -10.85 2.12
CA ILE A 470 -7.08 -10.63 1.00
C ILE A 470 -8.49 -10.54 1.57
N VAL A 471 -9.22 -9.50 1.14
CA VAL A 471 -10.62 -9.28 1.45
C VAL A 471 -11.40 -9.29 0.14
N ASN A 472 -12.35 -10.19 0.00
CA ASN A 472 -13.37 -10.11 -1.02
C ASN A 472 -14.45 -9.14 -0.55
N LEU A 473 -14.42 -7.91 -1.07
CA LEU A 473 -15.37 -6.84 -0.73
C LEU A 473 -16.78 -7.12 -1.27
N SER A 474 -16.94 -8.06 -2.19
CA SER A 474 -18.24 -8.44 -2.76
C SER A 474 -18.96 -9.51 -1.94
N THR A 475 -18.23 -10.35 -1.22
CA THR A 475 -18.80 -11.42 -0.36
C THR A 475 -18.56 -11.20 1.14
N ASP A 476 -17.80 -10.16 1.51
CA ASP A 476 -17.34 -9.89 2.89
C ASP A 476 -16.51 -11.05 3.49
N GLN A 477 -15.89 -11.86 2.62
CA GLN A 477 -14.96 -12.91 3.03
C GLN A 477 -13.55 -12.34 3.12
N SER A 478 -12.78 -12.78 4.11
CA SER A 478 -11.39 -12.38 4.23
C SER A 478 -10.52 -13.54 4.73
N ALA A 479 -9.26 -13.53 4.33
CA ALA A 479 -8.25 -14.41 4.87
C ALA A 479 -6.94 -13.65 5.04
N MET A 480 -6.25 -13.96 6.13
CA MET A 480 -4.93 -13.46 6.45
C MET A 480 -4.03 -14.66 6.70
N TRP A 481 -2.84 -14.66 6.09
CA TRP A 481 -1.82 -15.67 6.31
C TRP A 481 -0.59 -15.01 6.92
N TYR A 482 -0.03 -15.62 7.95
CA TYR A 482 1.21 -15.12 8.53
C TYR A 482 2.36 -15.25 7.53
N ASP A 483 3.34 -14.35 7.65
CA ASP A 483 4.53 -14.35 6.80
C ASP A 483 5.24 -15.72 6.78
N TYR A 484 5.38 -16.38 7.94
CA TYR A 484 6.00 -17.71 8.02
C TYR A 484 5.18 -18.79 7.30
N GLU A 485 3.85 -18.71 7.29
CA GLU A 485 2.99 -19.66 6.61
C GLU A 485 3.10 -19.56 5.08
N LEU A 486 3.41 -18.35 4.60
CA LEU A 486 3.63 -18.10 3.18
C LEU A 486 5.08 -18.34 2.77
N VAL A 487 6.06 -18.14 3.64
CA VAL A 487 7.47 -18.39 3.29
C VAL A 487 7.81 -19.89 3.29
N GLU A 488 7.06 -20.69 4.05
CA GLU A 488 7.36 -22.11 4.30
C GLU A 488 6.40 -23.07 3.61
N SER A 489 5.50 -22.59 2.74
CA SER A 489 4.68 -23.48 1.93
C SER A 489 5.55 -24.21 0.90
N GLU A 490 5.75 -25.50 1.13
CA GLU A 490 6.46 -26.45 0.26
C GLU A 490 5.69 -26.74 -1.04
#